data_AF-A0A7S2W6G8-F1
#
_entry.id   AF-A0A7S2W6G8-F1
#
_cell.length_a   1.000
_cell.length_b   1.000
_cell.length_c   1.000
_cell.angle_alpha   90.00
_cell.angle_beta   90.00
_cell.angle_gamma   90.00
#
_symmetry.space_group_name_H-M   'P 1'
#
loop_
_entity.id
_entity.type
_entity.pdbx_description
1 polymer ?
#
loop_
_entity_poly.entity_id
_entity_poly.type
_entity_poly.pdbx_seq_one_letter_code
_entity_poly.pdbx_strand_id
1 'polypeptide(L)'
;TMSLLYQLAQEADVLGKAKEMYSGAKINNTEKRAVLHVALRNQSNTPIYVDGADVMPEVNEVLGKIKVFTEKVRSGDWKGHTGKSIDTVVNIGIGGSDLGPVMVCE
;
A
#
# COMPACT_ATOMS: atom_id res chain seq x y z
N THR A 1 -20.62 25.65 -15.62
CA THR A 1 -19.82 24.43 -15.84
C THR A 1 -19.38 23.76 -14.55
N MET A 2 -18.66 24.42 -13.63
CA MET A 2 -18.23 23.79 -12.37
C MET A 2 -19.39 23.23 -11.53
N SER A 3 -20.51 23.96 -11.43
CA SER A 3 -21.72 23.48 -10.76
C SER A 3 -22.26 22.17 -11.35
N LEU A 4 -22.24 22.05 -12.67
CA LEU A 4 -22.69 20.84 -13.39
C LEU A 4 -21.74 19.66 -13.12
N LEU A 5 -20.43 19.90 -13.01
CA LEU A 5 -19.46 18.86 -12.65
C LEU A 5 -19.67 18.36 -11.20
N TYR A 6 -19.94 19.26 -10.26
CA TYR A 6 -20.27 18.87 -8.88
C TYR A 6 -21.59 18.10 -8.81
N GLN A 7 -22.61 18.54 -9.57
CA GLN A 7 -23.88 17.84 -9.64
C GLN A 7 -23.69 16.42 -10.20
N LEU A 8 -22.91 16.27 -11.27
CA LEU A 8 -22.58 14.95 -11.83
C LEU A 8 -21.88 14.06 -10.79
N ALA A 9 -20.94 14.60 -10.02
CA ALA A 9 -20.26 13.83 -8.96
C ALA A 9 -21.21 13.40 -7.82
N GLN A 10 -22.23 14.21 -7.51
CA GLN A 10 -23.27 13.88 -6.54
C GLN A 10 -24.21 12.79 -7.10
N GLU A 11 -24.69 12.95 -8.34
CA GLU A 11 -25.55 11.97 -9.01
C GLU A 11 -24.86 10.61 -9.18
N ALA A 12 -23.54 10.61 -9.42
CA ALA A 12 -22.72 9.40 -9.48
C ALA A 12 -22.31 8.84 -8.10
N ASP A 13 -22.71 9.49 -7.00
CA ASP A 13 -22.37 9.14 -5.62
C ASP A 13 -20.87 8.89 -5.36
N VAL A 14 -20.02 9.79 -5.89
CA VAL A 14 -18.56 9.65 -5.76
C VAL A 14 -18.13 9.60 -4.28
N LEU A 15 -18.79 10.37 -3.41
CA LEU A 15 -18.50 10.37 -1.97
C LEU A 15 -18.93 9.08 -1.28
N GLY A 16 -20.07 8.48 -1.64
CA GLY A 16 -20.46 7.16 -1.15
C GLY A 16 -19.48 6.08 -1.57
N LYS A 17 -19.04 6.09 -2.84
CA LYS A 17 -18.02 5.16 -3.35
C LYS A 17 -16.66 5.34 -2.70
N ALA A 18 -16.25 6.56 -2.42
CA ALA A 18 -15.06 6.80 -1.61
C ALA A 18 -15.23 6.18 -0.21
N LYS A 19 -16.35 6.41 0.48
CA LYS A 19 -16.60 5.83 1.81
C LYS A 19 -16.55 4.29 1.80
N GLU A 20 -17.17 3.65 0.81
CA GLU A 20 -17.11 2.19 0.62
C GLU A 20 -15.65 1.68 0.49
N MET A 21 -14.82 2.40 -0.28
CA MET A 21 -13.39 2.07 -0.40
C MET A 21 -12.68 2.16 0.96
N TYR A 22 -12.84 3.27 1.67
CA TYR A 22 -12.17 3.50 2.96
C TYR A 22 -12.65 2.55 4.06
N SER A 23 -13.87 2.02 3.98
CA SER A 23 -14.41 1.10 4.98
C SER A 23 -13.98 -0.36 4.79
N GLY A 24 -13.30 -0.70 3.68
CA GLY A 24 -12.95 -2.08 3.35
C GLY A 24 -14.05 -2.88 2.65
N ALA A 25 -15.08 -2.20 2.12
CA ALA A 25 -16.11 -2.88 1.32
C ALA A 25 -15.49 -3.51 0.06
N LYS A 26 -16.08 -4.62 -0.41
CA LYS A 26 -15.61 -5.38 -1.59
C LYS A 26 -16.04 -4.70 -2.90
N ILE A 27 -15.51 -3.51 -3.16
CA ILE A 27 -15.86 -2.67 -4.33
C ILE A 27 -15.24 -3.17 -5.64
N ASN A 28 -14.18 -3.98 -5.60
CA ASN A 28 -13.75 -4.76 -6.76
C ASN A 28 -14.71 -5.95 -6.88
N ASN A 29 -15.81 -5.70 -7.60
CA ASN A 29 -16.97 -6.56 -7.73
C ASN A 29 -16.72 -7.82 -8.58
N THR A 30 -15.87 -7.74 -9.60
CA THR A 30 -15.56 -8.90 -10.45
C THR A 30 -14.72 -9.93 -9.72
N GLU A 31 -13.80 -9.50 -8.86
CA GLU A 31 -12.93 -10.39 -8.08
C GLU A 31 -13.39 -10.58 -6.63
N LYS A 32 -14.44 -9.85 -6.19
CA LYS A 32 -14.97 -9.84 -4.83
C LYS A 32 -13.93 -9.45 -3.77
N ARG A 33 -13.16 -8.39 -4.03
CA ARG A 33 -12.04 -7.93 -3.18
C ARG A 33 -12.25 -6.51 -2.64
N ALA A 34 -11.75 -6.27 -1.44
CA ALA A 34 -11.57 -4.91 -0.92
C ALA A 34 -10.43 -4.19 -1.67
N VAL A 35 -10.47 -2.86 -1.73
CA VAL A 35 -9.45 -2.04 -2.39
C VAL A 35 -8.88 -1.04 -1.38
N LEU A 36 -7.76 -1.41 -0.75
CA LEU A 36 -7.27 -0.75 0.47
C LEU A 36 -5.81 -0.27 0.41
N HIS A 37 -5.37 0.26 -0.73
CA HIS A 37 -4.05 0.92 -0.79
C HIS A 37 -3.95 2.11 0.20
N VAL A 38 -5.08 2.69 0.62
CA VAL A 38 -5.14 3.70 1.69
C VAL A 38 -4.75 3.15 3.07
N ALA A 39 -5.01 1.88 3.36
CA ALA A 39 -4.64 1.25 4.63
C ALA A 39 -3.11 1.14 4.79
N LEU A 40 -2.39 0.88 3.68
CA LEU A 40 -0.92 0.78 3.66
C LEU A 40 -0.19 2.06 4.09
N ARG A 41 -0.89 3.20 4.06
CA ARG A 41 -0.38 4.52 4.44
C ARG A 41 -1.22 5.20 5.52
N ASN A 42 -2.05 4.44 6.23
CA ASN A 42 -2.91 4.96 7.29
C ASN A 42 -2.11 5.18 8.58
N GLN A 43 -1.55 6.39 8.71
CA GLN A 43 -0.72 6.73 9.88
C GLN A 43 -1.53 6.97 11.17
N SER A 44 -2.84 7.22 11.09
CA SER A 44 -3.67 7.37 12.28
C SER A 44 -3.92 6.06 13.02
N ASN A 45 -3.63 4.92 12.36
CA ASN A 45 -3.94 3.58 12.86
C ASN A 45 -5.42 3.40 13.25
N THR A 46 -6.32 4.19 12.66
CA THR A 46 -7.75 3.95 12.79
C THR A 46 -8.07 2.60 12.17
N PRO A 47 -8.78 1.68 12.87
CA PRO A 47 -9.08 0.34 12.36
C PRO A 47 -9.77 0.35 11.00
N ILE A 48 -9.37 -0.57 10.13
CA ILE A 48 -10.02 -0.82 8.84
C ILE A 48 -10.28 -2.31 8.72
N TYR A 49 -11.55 -2.70 8.60
CA TYR A 49 -11.94 -4.09 8.68
C TYR A 49 -12.10 -4.74 7.29
N VAL A 50 -11.57 -5.94 7.14
CA VAL A 50 -11.86 -6.85 6.02
C VAL A 50 -12.27 -8.19 6.61
N ASP A 51 -13.43 -8.70 6.19
CA ASP A 51 -13.96 -9.99 6.65
C ASP A 51 -13.98 -10.15 8.19
N GLY A 52 -14.24 -9.04 8.90
CA GLY A 52 -14.36 -9.00 10.36
C GLY A 52 -13.05 -8.78 11.13
N ALA A 53 -11.91 -8.70 10.45
CA ALA A 53 -10.61 -8.47 11.07
C ALA A 53 -10.04 -7.08 10.71
N ASP A 54 -9.49 -6.37 11.69
CA ASP A 54 -8.74 -5.14 11.44
C ASP A 54 -7.41 -5.48 10.76
N VAL A 55 -7.14 -4.83 9.63
CA VAL A 55 -5.94 -5.07 8.82
C VAL A 55 -4.72 -4.28 9.31
N MET A 56 -4.91 -3.25 10.13
CA MET A 56 -3.83 -2.35 10.55
C MET A 56 -2.69 -3.05 11.33
N PRO A 57 -2.94 -4.04 12.20
CA PRO A 57 -1.87 -4.79 12.85
C PRO A 57 -0.93 -5.49 11.86
N GLU A 58 -1.46 -6.16 10.84
CA GLU A 58 -0.65 -6.87 9.83
C GLU A 58 0.14 -5.89 8.95
N VAL A 59 -0.46 -4.76 8.56
CA VAL A 59 0.23 -3.68 7.83
C VAL A 59 1.44 -3.19 8.63
N ASN A 60 1.26 -2.88 9.91
CA ASN A 60 2.33 -2.39 10.76
C ASN A 60 3.39 -3.44 11.04
N GLU A 61 3.01 -4.72 11.15
CA GLU A 61 3.95 -5.82 11.31
C GLU A 61 4.89 -5.91 10.09
N VAL A 62 4.35 -5.85 8.87
CA VAL A 62 5.16 -5.89 7.64
C VAL A 62 6.05 -4.65 7.52
N LEU A 63 5.54 -3.45 7.81
CA LEU A 63 6.37 -2.24 7.85
C LEU A 63 7.52 -2.36 8.87
N GLY A 64 7.25 -2.96 10.03
CA GLY A 64 8.28 -3.29 11.02
C GLY A 64 9.35 -4.24 10.49
N LYS A 65 8.94 -5.31 9.80
CA LYS A 65 9.87 -6.25 9.14
C LYS A 65 10.72 -5.56 8.08
N ILE A 66 10.12 -4.70 7.25
CA ILE A 66 10.82 -3.90 6.23
C ILE A 66 11.87 -3.00 6.90
N LYS A 67 11.50 -2.31 7.98
CA LYS A 67 12.44 -1.46 8.73
C LYS A 67 13.65 -2.27 9.23
N VAL A 68 13.42 -3.38 9.92
CA VAL A 68 14.50 -4.22 10.46
C VAL A 68 15.40 -4.76 9.34
N PHE A 69 14.83 -5.21 8.23
CA PHE A 69 15.60 -5.71 7.09
C PHE A 69 16.44 -4.60 6.46
N THR A 70 15.82 -3.47 6.14
CA THR A 70 16.50 -2.35 5.48
C THR A 70 17.58 -1.75 6.37
N GLU A 71 17.39 -1.66 7.68
CA GLU A 71 18.43 -1.23 8.62
C GLU A 71 19.66 -2.15 8.57
N LYS A 72 19.47 -3.47 8.61
CA LYS A 72 20.57 -4.45 8.52
C LYS A 72 21.33 -4.37 7.19
N VAL A 73 20.61 -4.18 6.08
CA VAL A 73 21.24 -4.05 4.75
C VAL A 73 22.03 -2.74 4.68
N ARG A 74 21.42 -1.63 5.11
CA ARG A 74 22.01 -0.29 5.03
C ARG A 74 23.18 -0.07 6.00
N SER A 75 23.15 -0.70 7.17
CA SER A 75 24.29 -0.68 8.12
C SER A 75 25.47 -1.50 7.65
N GLY A 76 25.24 -2.40 6.67
CA GLY A 76 26.21 -3.39 6.24
C GLY A 76 26.33 -4.59 7.18
N ASP A 77 25.47 -4.72 8.20
CA ASP A 77 25.44 -5.91 9.08
C ASP A 77 24.98 -7.15 8.32
N TRP A 78 24.12 -6.97 7.32
CA TRP A 78 23.75 -8.04 6.40
C TRP A 78 24.91 -8.33 5.45
N LYS A 79 25.52 -9.51 5.61
CA LYS A 79 26.65 -9.94 4.79
C LYS A 79 26.20 -10.89 3.68
N GLY A 80 26.83 -10.76 2.51
CA GLY A 80 26.79 -11.77 1.47
C GLY A 80 27.60 -13.01 1.85
N HIS A 81 27.58 -14.02 0.98
CA HIS A 81 28.19 -15.33 1.25
C HIS A 81 29.69 -15.26 1.60
N THR A 82 30.43 -14.28 1.07
CA THR A 82 31.87 -14.09 1.37
C THR A 82 32.15 -13.13 2.53
N GLY A 83 31.13 -12.77 3.33
CA GLY A 83 31.29 -11.84 4.47
C GLY A 83 31.34 -10.35 4.10
N LYS A 84 31.22 -9.98 2.82
CA LYS A 84 31.16 -8.58 2.36
C LYS A 84 29.76 -7.99 2.60
N SER A 85 29.66 -6.69 2.88
CA SER A 85 28.38 -5.98 2.92
C SER A 85 27.73 -5.92 1.53
N ILE A 86 26.43 -5.71 1.49
CA ILE A 86 25.68 -5.48 0.24
C ILE A 86 25.93 -4.04 -0.24
N ASP A 87 26.33 -3.87 -1.50
CA ASP A 87 26.51 -2.56 -2.14
C ASP A 87 25.45 -2.28 -3.23
N THR A 88 24.84 -3.33 -3.77
CA THR A 88 23.94 -3.26 -4.91
C THR A 88 22.66 -4.03 -4.61
N VAL A 89 21.51 -3.41 -4.89
CA VAL A 89 20.19 -4.04 -4.78
C VAL A 89 19.60 -4.11 -6.18
N VAL A 90 19.22 -5.33 -6.61
CA VAL A 90 18.58 -5.56 -7.91
C VAL A 90 17.12 -5.94 -7.66
N ASN A 91 16.19 -5.06 -8.05
CA ASN A 91 14.77 -5.37 -8.07
C ASN A 91 14.45 -6.18 -9.34
N ILE A 92 13.83 -7.35 -9.19
CA ILE A 92 13.39 -8.19 -10.32
C ILE A 92 11.87 -8.22 -10.29
N GLY A 93 11.24 -7.46 -11.18
CA GLY A 93 9.79 -7.34 -11.26
C GLY A 93 9.34 -6.80 -12.62
N ILE A 94 8.03 -6.84 -12.87
CA ILE A 94 7.40 -6.23 -14.05
C ILE A 94 6.12 -5.49 -13.64
N GLY A 95 5.65 -4.58 -14.48
CA GLY A 95 4.37 -3.87 -14.29
C GLY A 95 4.35 -3.07 -12.98
N GLY A 96 3.32 -3.26 -12.16
CA GLY A 96 3.18 -2.54 -10.89
C GLY A 96 4.31 -2.80 -9.87
N SER A 97 4.97 -3.96 -9.96
CA SER A 97 6.11 -4.32 -9.09
C SER A 97 7.45 -3.76 -9.56
N ASP A 98 7.46 -3.01 -10.66
CA ASP A 98 8.67 -2.40 -11.25
C ASP A 98 8.51 -0.89 -11.42
N LEU A 99 7.46 -0.46 -12.12
CA LEU A 99 7.23 0.96 -12.44
C LEU A 99 7.15 1.86 -11.20
N GLY A 100 6.52 1.37 -10.13
CA GLY A 100 6.44 2.10 -8.86
C GLY A 100 7.81 2.28 -8.21
N PRO A 101 8.53 1.20 -7.88
CA PRO A 101 9.89 1.27 -7.32
C PRO A 101 10.87 2.07 -8.19
N VAL A 102 10.89 1.88 -9.51
CA VAL A 102 11.74 2.63 -10.43
C VAL A 102 11.43 4.12 -10.32
N MET A 103 10.17 4.53 -10.50
CA MET A 103 9.80 5.95 -10.49
C MET A 103 10.12 6.67 -9.16
N VAL A 104 10.00 5.98 -8.02
CA VAL A 104 10.23 6.60 -6.70
C VAL A 104 11.71 6.69 -6.33
N CYS A 105 12.55 5.81 -6.88
CA CYS A 105 13.99 5.77 -6.58
C CYS A 105 14.84 6.62 -7.52
N GLU A 106 14.31 7.02 -8.69
CA GLU A 106 14.91 7.97 -9.63
C GLU A 106 14.62 9.43 -9.25
#